data_AF-A0A8K9XEG0-F1
#
_entry.id   AF-A0A8K9XEG0-F1
#
_cell.length_a   1.000
_cell.length_b   1.000
_cell.length_c   1.000
_cell.angle_alpha   90.00
_cell.angle_beta   90.00
_cell.angle_gamma   90.00
#
_symmetry.space_group_name_H-M   'P 1'
#
loop_
_entity.id
_entity.type
_entity.pdbx_description
1 polymer ?
#
loop_
_entity_poly.entity_id
_entity_poly.type
_entity_poly.pdbx_seq_one_letter_code
_entity_poly.pdbx_strand_id
1 'polypeptide(L)'
;CTLTKIACAICRPNNVRGCTCVCVYTSCQQNRNPSVAVYYTNRTLCQVKLQAEQQALADCKHALELDPHSVKAHFFLCQCHLELENYNEAIGNLQRAYNLAKEQRLNFGDDIPSALRVAKKKRWNSIEEKRINQENKLHAHQTYPSREGEFVRRQRTGPFFHLTASQPERLGTG
;
A
#
# COMPACT_ATOMS: atom_id res chain seq x y z
N CYS A 1 -31.84 5.80 -7.54
CA CYS A 1 -31.93 4.97 -6.32
C CYS A 1 -32.23 3.49 -6.55
N THR A 2 -32.96 3.08 -7.59
CA THR A 2 -33.23 1.65 -7.91
C THR A 2 -32.02 0.93 -8.49
N LEU A 3 -31.32 1.55 -9.45
CA LEU A 3 -30.11 0.99 -10.09
C LEU A 3 -28.95 0.72 -9.11
N THR A 4 -28.71 1.62 -8.16
CA THR A 4 -27.69 1.42 -7.11
C THR A 4 -28.02 0.24 -6.19
N LYS A 5 -29.31 -0.01 -5.91
CA LYS A 5 -29.74 -1.16 -5.09
C LYS A 5 -29.64 -2.47 -5.87
N ILE A 6 -29.98 -2.47 -7.16
CA ILE A 6 -29.85 -3.62 -8.05
C ILE A 6 -28.37 -3.99 -8.29
N ALA A 7 -27.52 -3.00 -8.58
CA ALA A 7 -26.08 -3.20 -8.76
C ALA A 7 -25.41 -3.77 -7.49
N CYS A 8 -25.75 -3.24 -6.32
CA CYS A 8 -25.23 -3.75 -5.04
C CYS A 8 -25.73 -5.16 -4.73
N ALA A 9 -26.99 -5.49 -5.08
CA ALA A 9 -27.55 -6.83 -4.91
C ALA A 9 -26.93 -7.88 -5.84
N ILE A 10 -26.57 -7.49 -7.08
CA ILE A 10 -25.96 -8.38 -8.07
C ILE A 10 -24.47 -8.63 -7.75
N CYS A 11 -23.74 -7.59 -7.31
CA CYS A 11 -22.36 -7.74 -6.84
C CYS A 11 -22.34 -8.29 -5.40
N ARG A 12 -22.70 -9.56 -5.20
CA ARG A 12 -22.38 -10.28 -3.95
C ARG A 12 -20.87 -10.55 -3.84
N PRO A 13 -20.31 -10.72 -2.63
CA PRO A 13 -18.86 -10.82 -2.39
C PRO A 13 -18.13 -11.90 -3.21
N ASN A 14 -18.80 -12.98 -3.63
CA ASN A 14 -18.20 -14.06 -4.42
C ASN A 14 -18.69 -14.14 -5.88
N ASN A 15 -19.46 -13.16 -6.36
CA ASN A 15 -20.03 -13.22 -7.72
C ASN A 15 -19.31 -12.31 -8.71
N VAL A 16 -18.15 -12.76 -9.20
CA VAL A 16 -17.35 -12.06 -10.22
C VAL A 16 -18.14 -11.86 -11.52
N ARG A 17 -18.94 -12.85 -11.93
CA ARG A 17 -19.77 -12.78 -13.15
C ARG A 17 -20.87 -11.72 -13.05
N GLY A 18 -21.43 -11.52 -11.85
CA GLY A 18 -22.38 -10.43 -11.60
C GLY A 18 -21.74 -9.06 -11.76
N CYS A 19 -20.51 -8.90 -11.27
CA CYS A 19 -19.80 -7.62 -11.34
C CYS A 19 -19.35 -7.24 -12.77
N THR A 20 -18.98 -8.21 -13.60
CA THR A 20 -18.67 -7.93 -15.02
C THR A 20 -19.91 -7.49 -15.80
N CYS A 21 -21.07 -8.12 -15.57
CA CYS A 21 -22.33 -7.73 -16.20
C CYS A 21 -22.75 -6.29 -15.83
N VAL A 22 -22.65 -5.92 -14.55
CA VAL A 22 -22.94 -4.55 -14.09
C VAL A 22 -21.92 -3.54 -14.65
N CYS A 23 -20.65 -3.91 -14.78
CA CYS A 23 -19.62 -3.06 -15.37
C CYS A 23 -19.91 -2.74 -16.86
N VAL A 24 -20.29 -3.76 -17.65
CA VAL A 24 -20.67 -3.56 -19.06
C VAL A 24 -21.94 -2.72 -19.17
N TYR A 25 -22.95 -3.02 -18.34
CA TYR A 25 -24.20 -2.25 -18.33
C TYR A 25 -23.97 -0.77 -17.99
N THR A 26 -23.19 -0.48 -16.96
CA THR A 26 -22.86 0.90 -16.55
C THR A 26 -22.04 1.63 -17.62
N SER A 27 -21.15 0.94 -18.33
CA SER A 27 -20.40 1.50 -19.47
C SER A 27 -21.31 1.86 -20.64
N CYS A 28 -22.29 1.01 -20.97
CA CYS A 28 -23.29 1.32 -21.99
C CYS A 28 -24.16 2.53 -21.61
N GLN A 29 -24.52 2.68 -20.34
CA GLN A 29 -25.29 3.84 -19.87
C GLN A 29 -24.45 5.12 -19.89
N GLN A 30 -23.18 5.04 -19.53
CA GLN A 30 -22.24 6.17 -19.60
C GLN A 30 -22.10 6.71 -21.03
N ASN A 31 -21.99 5.83 -22.03
CA ASN A 31 -21.92 6.25 -23.44
C ASN A 31 -23.19 6.95 -23.92
N ARG A 32 -24.36 6.63 -23.33
CA ARG A 32 -25.62 7.31 -23.64
C ARG A 32 -25.74 8.66 -22.94
N ASN A 33 -25.33 8.73 -21.67
CA ASN A 33 -25.45 9.92 -20.83
C ASN A 33 -24.20 10.09 -19.93
N PRO A 34 -23.16 10.81 -20.39
CA PRO A 34 -21.89 10.90 -19.66
C PRO A 34 -21.93 11.89 -18.47
N SER A 35 -22.98 12.68 -18.32
CA SER A 35 -23.08 13.73 -17.28
C SER A 35 -23.51 13.22 -15.91
N VAL A 36 -23.84 11.93 -15.77
CA VAL A 36 -24.41 11.39 -14.53
C VAL A 36 -23.34 10.70 -13.68
N ALA A 37 -22.92 11.35 -12.59
CA ALA A 37 -21.91 10.85 -11.65
C ALA A 37 -22.24 9.46 -11.04
N VAL A 38 -23.53 9.12 -10.94
CA VAL A 38 -23.99 7.84 -10.39
C VAL A 38 -23.52 6.63 -11.21
N TYR A 39 -23.36 6.76 -12.54
CA TYR A 39 -22.87 5.65 -13.35
C TYR A 39 -21.41 5.32 -13.06
N TYR A 40 -20.57 6.35 -12.91
CA TYR A 40 -19.17 6.20 -12.55
C TYR A 40 -19.03 5.53 -11.18
N THR A 41 -19.72 6.02 -10.14
CA THR A 41 -19.65 5.41 -8.80
C THR A 41 -20.12 3.95 -8.75
N ASN A 42 -21.10 3.56 -9.58
CA ASN A 42 -21.52 2.16 -9.69
C ASN A 42 -20.47 1.30 -10.42
N ARG A 43 -19.82 1.84 -11.46
CA ARG A 43 -18.73 1.16 -12.18
C ARG A 43 -17.52 0.96 -11.27
N THR A 44 -17.16 1.99 -10.49
CA THR A 44 -16.10 1.91 -9.46
C THR A 44 -16.35 0.77 -8.47
N LEU A 45 -17.58 0.63 -7.96
CA LEU A 45 -17.93 -0.46 -7.04
C LEU A 45 -17.64 -1.85 -7.65
N CYS A 46 -17.92 -2.01 -8.95
CA CYS A 46 -17.62 -3.25 -9.66
C CYS A 46 -16.11 -3.45 -9.84
N GLN A 47 -15.38 -2.41 -10.24
CA GLN A 47 -13.93 -2.47 -10.44
C GLN A 47 -13.18 -2.75 -9.14
N VAL A 48 -13.61 -2.17 -8.01
CA VAL A 48 -13.05 -2.46 -6.68
C VAL A 48 -13.22 -3.96 -6.34
N LYS A 49 -14.33 -4.58 -6.72
CA LYS A 49 -14.55 -6.02 -6.55
C LYS A 49 -13.74 -6.88 -7.53
N LEU A 50 -13.41 -6.33 -8.69
CA LEU A 50 -12.55 -6.95 -9.69
C LEU A 50 -11.05 -6.68 -9.43
N GLN A 51 -10.69 -6.03 -8.31
CA GLN A 51 -9.31 -5.64 -7.97
C GLN A 51 -8.64 -4.77 -9.05
N ALA A 52 -9.44 -3.98 -9.77
CA ALA A 52 -8.98 -3.04 -10.80
C ALA A 52 -8.88 -1.62 -10.23
N GLU A 53 -8.05 -1.40 -9.21
CA GLU A 53 -8.09 -0.15 -8.43
C GLU A 53 -7.65 1.08 -9.22
N GLN A 54 -6.73 0.93 -10.17
CA GLN A 54 -6.27 2.05 -11.01
C GLN A 54 -7.40 2.61 -11.89
N GLN A 55 -8.22 1.73 -12.48
CA GLN A 55 -9.38 2.13 -13.28
C GLN A 55 -10.47 2.74 -12.39
N ALA A 56 -10.70 2.14 -11.23
CA ALA A 56 -11.62 2.65 -10.21
C ALA A 56 -11.26 4.06 -9.76
N LEU A 57 -9.97 4.35 -9.58
CA LEU A 57 -9.50 5.67 -9.18
C LEU A 57 -9.78 6.74 -10.25
N ALA A 58 -9.57 6.42 -11.53
CA ALA A 58 -9.90 7.33 -12.64
C ALA A 58 -11.42 7.62 -12.68
N ASP A 59 -12.24 6.59 -12.51
CA ASP A 59 -13.70 6.73 -12.51
C ASP A 59 -14.22 7.53 -11.32
N CYS A 60 -13.61 7.35 -10.15
CA CYS A 60 -13.90 8.18 -8.98
C CYS A 60 -13.55 9.65 -9.20
N LYS A 61 -12.41 9.94 -9.84
CA LYS A 61 -12.01 11.32 -10.15
C LYS A 61 -13.01 11.98 -11.09
N HIS A 62 -13.41 11.31 -12.17
CA HIS A 62 -14.46 11.81 -13.05
C HIS A 62 -15.81 11.95 -12.35
N ALA A 63 -16.17 11.05 -11.43
CA ALA A 63 -17.38 11.20 -10.63
C ALA A 63 -17.36 12.47 -9.77
N LEU A 64 -16.19 12.83 -9.23
CA LEU A 64 -16.00 14.05 -8.43
C LEU A 64 -15.94 15.33 -9.25
N GLU A 65 -15.48 15.26 -10.50
CA GLU A 65 -15.56 16.38 -11.45
C GLU A 65 -17.01 16.71 -11.80
N LEU A 66 -17.87 15.69 -11.91
CA LEU A 66 -19.29 15.84 -12.18
C LEU A 66 -20.09 16.22 -10.93
N ASP A 67 -19.80 15.58 -9.79
CA ASP A 67 -20.45 15.84 -8.51
C ASP A 67 -19.42 15.86 -7.36
N PRO A 68 -18.89 17.04 -7.00
CA PRO A 68 -17.89 17.17 -5.95
C PRO A 68 -18.45 16.89 -4.54
N HIS A 69 -19.77 16.90 -4.39
CA HIS A 69 -20.46 16.64 -3.13
C HIS A 69 -20.85 15.17 -2.97
N SER A 70 -20.47 14.29 -3.90
CA SER A 70 -20.83 12.88 -3.82
C SER A 70 -20.10 12.15 -2.69
N VAL A 71 -20.82 11.83 -1.60
CA VAL A 71 -20.28 11.05 -0.47
C VAL A 71 -19.72 9.70 -0.92
N LYS A 72 -20.43 9.03 -1.85
CA LYS A 72 -20.05 7.71 -2.35
C LYS A 72 -18.77 7.76 -3.18
N ALA A 73 -18.57 8.81 -3.98
CA ALA A 73 -17.36 8.95 -4.78
C ALA A 73 -16.12 9.09 -3.87
N HIS A 74 -16.20 9.92 -2.82
CA HIS A 74 -15.14 10.05 -1.81
C HIS A 74 -14.88 8.74 -1.05
N PHE A 75 -15.93 8.00 -0.70
CA PHE A 75 -15.81 6.70 -0.03
C PHE A 75 -15.09 5.65 -0.90
N PHE A 76 -15.49 5.49 -2.16
CA PHE A 76 -14.82 4.54 -3.05
C PHE A 76 -13.40 4.98 -3.44
N LEU A 77 -13.16 6.29 -3.56
CA LEU A 77 -11.83 6.81 -3.82
C LEU A 77 -10.88 6.45 -2.67
N CYS A 78 -11.32 6.59 -1.41
CA CYS A 78 -10.56 6.07 -0.27
C CYS A 78 -10.27 4.57 -0.42
N GLN A 79 -11.27 3.76 -0.77
CA GLN A 79 -11.08 2.31 -0.89
C GLN A 79 -10.00 1.97 -1.93
N CYS A 80 -9.98 2.68 -3.05
CA CYS A 80 -8.92 2.53 -4.05
C CYS A 80 -7.54 2.94 -3.48
N HIS A 81 -7.45 4.06 -2.77
CA HIS A 81 -6.19 4.49 -2.13
C HIS A 81 -5.72 3.54 -1.02
N LEU A 82 -6.62 2.84 -0.32
CA LEU A 82 -6.24 1.85 0.69
C LEU A 82 -5.59 0.61 0.11
N GLU A 83 -6.01 0.19 -1.09
CA GLU A 83 -5.40 -0.92 -1.82
C GLU A 83 -4.11 -0.49 -2.51
N LEU A 84 -4.02 0.76 -2.98
CA LEU A 84 -2.77 1.37 -3.49
C LEU A 84 -1.79 1.78 -2.38
N GLU A 85 -2.04 1.41 -1.13
CA GLU A 85 -1.20 1.73 0.06
C GLU A 85 -1.02 3.24 0.35
N ASN A 86 -1.79 4.11 -0.28
CA ASN A 86 -1.80 5.56 -0.05
C ASN A 86 -2.69 5.93 1.14
N TYR A 87 -2.29 5.53 2.35
CA TYR A 87 -3.14 5.65 3.53
C TYR A 87 -3.46 7.09 3.96
N ASN A 88 -2.57 8.05 3.69
CA ASN A 88 -2.79 9.45 4.07
C ASN A 88 -3.93 10.08 3.26
N GLU A 89 -3.92 9.86 1.95
CA GLU A 89 -4.96 10.33 1.03
C GLU A 89 -6.29 9.62 1.34
N ALA A 90 -6.25 8.31 1.59
CA ALA A 90 -7.43 7.53 1.98
C ALA A 90 -8.14 8.14 3.21
N ILE A 91 -7.39 8.43 4.29
CA ILE A 91 -7.96 9.01 5.51
C ILE A 91 -8.56 10.40 5.25
N GLY A 92 -7.88 11.25 4.47
CA GLY A 92 -8.39 12.58 4.13
C GLY A 92 -9.71 12.52 3.36
N ASN A 93 -9.82 11.60 2.40
CA ASN A 93 -11.05 11.41 1.62
C ASN A 93 -12.19 10.85 2.48
N LEU A 94 -11.93 9.92 3.41
CA LEU A 94 -12.96 9.44 4.35
C LEU A 94 -13.45 10.54 5.29
N GLN A 95 -12.56 11.39 5.78
CA GLN A 95 -12.97 12.53 6.61
C GLN A 95 -13.86 13.49 5.83
N ARG A 96 -13.53 13.74 4.56
CA ARG A 96 -14.38 14.56 3.69
C ARG A 96 -15.73 13.91 3.42
N ALA A 97 -15.76 12.60 3.17
CA ALA A 97 -17.01 11.85 3.00
C ALA A 97 -17.88 11.91 4.26
N TYR A 98 -17.28 11.80 5.46
CA TYR A 98 -17.98 11.91 6.74
C TYR A 98 -18.61 13.30 6.94
N ASN A 99 -17.86 14.36 6.63
CA ASN A 99 -18.37 15.73 6.72
C ASN A 99 -19.52 15.98 5.74
N LEU A 100 -19.36 15.56 4.48
CA LEU A 100 -20.41 15.67 3.45
C LEU A 100 -21.65 14.86 3.82
N ALA A 101 -21.50 13.66 4.40
CA ALA A 101 -22.62 12.86 4.88
C ALA A 101 -23.42 13.60 5.97
N LYS A 102 -22.71 14.25 6.90
CA LYS A 102 -23.31 15.05 7.96
C LYS A 102 -24.04 16.28 7.40
N GLU A 103 -23.41 17.00 6.47
CA GLU A 103 -24.01 18.16 5.79
C GLU A 103 -25.29 17.79 5.05
N GLN A 104 -25.27 16.69 4.31
CA GLN A 104 -26.43 16.19 3.53
C GLN A 104 -27.44 15.42 4.40
N ARG A 105 -27.21 15.30 5.71
CA ARG A 105 -28.04 14.51 6.65
C ARG A 105 -28.27 13.06 6.20
N LEU A 106 -27.28 12.48 5.53
CA LEU A 106 -27.29 11.09 5.10
C LEU A 106 -26.80 10.20 6.24
N ASN A 107 -27.54 9.15 6.56
CA ASN A 107 -27.17 8.18 7.58
C ASN A 107 -26.59 6.91 6.94
N PHE A 108 -25.27 6.72 7.05
CA PHE A 108 -24.56 5.51 6.63
C PHE A 108 -24.24 4.57 7.81
N GLY A 109 -24.82 4.82 8.99
CA GLY A 109 -24.53 4.04 10.19
C GLY A 109 -23.03 4.06 10.54
N ASP A 110 -22.45 2.89 10.75
CA ASP A 110 -21.02 2.72 11.08
C ASP A 110 -20.14 2.43 9.85
N ASP A 111 -20.65 2.53 8.62
CA ASP A 111 -19.86 2.21 7.41
C ASP A 111 -18.65 3.17 7.23
N ILE A 112 -18.88 4.48 7.33
CA ILE A 112 -17.82 5.48 7.17
C ILE A 112 -16.85 5.45 8.38
N PRO A 113 -17.31 5.47 9.64
CA PRO A 113 -16.40 5.42 10.78
C PRO A 113 -15.61 4.10 10.88
N SER A 114 -16.23 2.96 10.56
CA SER A 114 -15.52 1.67 10.52
C SER A 114 -14.42 1.65 9.46
N ALA A 115 -14.68 2.16 8.26
CA ALA A 115 -13.66 2.32 7.22
C ALA A 115 -12.51 3.23 7.68
N LEU A 116 -12.81 4.29 8.44
CA LEU A 116 -11.81 5.20 9.02
C LEU A 116 -10.91 4.49 10.04
N ARG A 117 -11.49 3.63 10.89
CA ARG A 117 -10.71 2.81 11.84
C ARG A 117 -9.79 1.83 11.11
N VAL A 118 -10.30 1.15 10.08
CA VAL A 118 -9.51 0.22 9.24
C VAL A 118 -8.38 0.95 8.53
N ALA A 119 -8.65 2.11 7.92
CA ALA A 119 -7.65 2.94 7.25
C ALA A 119 -6.51 3.36 8.19
N LYS A 120 -6.86 3.85 9.39
CA LYS A 120 -5.88 4.21 10.43
C LYS A 120 -5.07 3.01 10.90
N LYS A 121 -5.70 1.85 11.07
CA LYS A 121 -5.02 0.59 11.43
C LYS A 121 -4.04 0.15 10.34
N LYS A 122 -4.44 0.14 9.06
CA LYS A 122 -3.54 -0.17 7.93
C LYS A 122 -2.35 0.81 7.88
N ARG A 123 -2.59 2.11 8.07
CA ARG A 123 -1.51 3.12 8.17
C ARG A 123 -0.51 2.80 9.27
N TRP A 124 -1.00 2.50 10.48
CA TRP A 124 -0.14 2.14 11.61
C TRP A 124 0.68 0.90 11.31
N ASN A 125 0.04 -0.15 10.79
CA ASN A 125 0.72 -1.40 10.44
C ASN A 125 1.85 -1.19 9.42
N SER A 126 1.63 -0.37 8.39
CA SER A 126 2.67 -0.05 7.39
C SER A 126 3.87 0.70 7.98
N ILE A 127 3.62 1.59 8.94
CA ILE A 127 4.70 2.30 9.66
C ILE A 127 5.46 1.33 10.56
N GLU A 128 4.74 0.50 11.30
CA GLU A 128 5.31 -0.47 12.23
C GLU A 128 6.14 -1.53 11.51
N GLU A 129 5.67 -2.03 10.36
CA GLU A 129 6.43 -2.96 9.52
C GLU A 129 7.76 -2.36 9.04
N LYS A 130 7.77 -1.07 8.66
CA LYS A 130 9.01 -0.37 8.30
C LYS A 130 9.97 -0.26 9.48
N ARG A 131 9.45 0.03 10.68
CA ARG A 131 10.23 0.09 11.93
C ARG A 131 10.87 -1.26 12.24
N ILE A 132 10.09 -2.33 12.20
CA ILE A 132 10.56 -3.72 12.43
C ILE A 132 11.60 -4.11 11.37
N ASN A 133 11.37 -3.78 10.09
CA ASN A 133 12.32 -4.08 9.02
C ASN A 133 13.65 -3.33 9.19
N GLN A 134 13.63 -2.08 9.67
CA GLN A 134 14.84 -1.33 10.00
C GLN A 134 15.61 -2.00 11.15
N GLU A 135 14.90 -2.37 12.21
CA GLU A 135 15.48 -3.08 13.35
C GLU A 135 16.10 -4.42 12.93
N ASN A 136 15.39 -5.22 12.13
CA ASN A 136 15.89 -6.49 11.61
C ASN A 136 17.16 -6.31 10.75
N LYS A 137 17.23 -5.26 9.92
CA LYS A 137 18.44 -4.95 9.15
C LYS A 137 19.63 -4.63 10.05
N LEU A 138 19.41 -3.85 11.12
CA LEU A 138 20.45 -3.53 12.10
C LEU A 138 20.95 -4.78 12.83
N HIS A 139 20.04 -5.64 13.30
CA HIS A 139 20.39 -6.92 13.94
C HIS A 139 21.14 -7.86 12.99
N ALA A 140 20.76 -7.89 11.70
CA ALA A 140 21.45 -8.69 10.69
C ALA A 140 22.91 -8.25 10.50
N HIS A 141 23.17 -6.93 10.47
CA HIS A 141 24.55 -6.40 10.40
C HIS A 141 25.39 -6.74 11.64
N GLN A 142 24.78 -6.79 12.83
CA GLN A 142 25.47 -7.19 14.06
C GLN A 142 25.79 -8.69 14.10
N THR A 143 24.91 -9.51 13.53
CA THR A 143 25.04 -10.98 13.52
C THR A 143 26.01 -11.46 12.44
N TYR A 144 26.06 -10.76 11.30
CA TYR A 144 27.02 -10.97 10.22
C TYR A 144 27.97 -9.78 10.10
N PRO A 145 28.85 -9.56 11.09
CA PRO A 145 29.88 -8.55 10.95
C PRO A 145 30.70 -8.88 9.71
N SER A 146 30.80 -7.94 8.78
CA SER A 146 31.55 -8.09 7.53
C SER A 146 32.90 -8.78 7.81
N ARG A 147 33.14 -9.92 7.16
CA ARG A 147 34.39 -10.71 7.21
C ARG A 147 35.64 -9.94 6.75
N GLU A 148 35.54 -8.64 6.52
CA GLU A 148 36.68 -7.77 6.21
C GLU A 148 37.54 -7.49 7.46
N GLY A 149 36.98 -7.58 8.67
CA GLY A 149 37.73 -7.39 9.92
C GLY A 149 38.54 -8.60 10.40
N GLU A 150 38.13 -9.83 10.05
CA GLU A 150 38.83 -11.06 10.45
C GLU A 150 40.04 -11.37 9.56
N PHE A 151 40.05 -10.93 8.30
CA PHE A 151 41.19 -11.10 7.41
C PHE A 151 42.40 -10.23 7.85
N VAL A 152 42.15 -9.04 8.41
CA VAL A 152 43.22 -8.15 8.90
C VAL A 152 43.81 -8.63 10.23
N ARG A 153 43.03 -9.35 11.08
CA ARG A 153 43.55 -9.90 12.34
C ARG A 153 44.32 -11.21 12.16
N ARG A 154 43.96 -12.05 11.18
CA ARG A 154 44.69 -13.31 10.91
C ARG A 154 46.04 -13.14 10.22
N GLN A 155 46.30 -12.03 9.53
CA GLN A 155 47.62 -11.78 8.92
C GLN A 155 48.69 -11.32 9.91
N ARG A 156 48.35 -10.96 11.16
CA ARG A 156 49.34 -10.57 12.18
C ARG A 156 49.80 -11.72 13.09
N THR A 157 49.21 -12.90 12.97
CA THR A 157 49.50 -14.04 13.85
C THR A 157 49.62 -15.33 13.03
N GLY A 158 50.78 -15.53 12.40
CA GLY A 158 51.15 -16.78 11.72
C GLY A 158 52.65 -16.80 11.38
N PRO A 159 53.40 -17.89 11.69
CA PRO A 159 54.85 -17.87 11.81
C PRO A 159 55.57 -18.29 10.53
N PHE A 160 56.66 -17.60 10.17
CA PHE A 160 57.95 -18.13 9.67
C PHE A 160 58.72 -17.00 8.98
N PHE A 161 59.97 -16.75 9.40
CA PHE A 161 61.15 -16.95 8.55
C PHE A 161 62.40 -16.68 9.40
N HIS A 162 63.12 -17.75 9.70
CA HIS A 162 64.50 -17.68 10.17
C HIS A 162 65.32 -16.90 9.14
N LEU A 163 65.81 -15.71 9.53
CA LEU A 163 67.00 -15.12 8.92
C LEU A 163 68.18 -15.68 9.70
N THR A 164 68.85 -16.65 9.08
CA THR A 164 70.16 -17.14 9.48
C THR A 164 71.14 -15.96 9.48
N ALA A 165 71.48 -15.47 10.67
CA ALA A 165 72.61 -14.60 10.86
C ALA A 165 73.89 -15.41 10.61
N SER A 166 74.54 -15.13 9.48
CA SER A 166 75.91 -15.53 9.19
C SER A 166 76.85 -14.92 10.25
N GLN A 167 77.34 -15.73 11.17
CA GLN A 167 78.50 -15.38 11.99
C GLN A 167 79.78 -15.51 11.15
N PRO A 168 80.70 -14.53 11.18
CA PRO A 168 82.02 -14.68 10.59
C PRO A 168 82.92 -15.53 11.52
N GLU A 169 83.61 -16.50 10.94
CA GLU A 169 84.74 -17.18 11.57
C GLU A 169 85.83 -16.17 11.97
N ARG A 170 86.31 -16.27 13.21
CA ARG A 170 87.74 -16.09 13.52
C ARG A 170 88.12 -16.80 14.82
N LEU A 171 88.66 -18.00 14.60
CA LEU A 171 89.74 -18.71 15.30
C LEU A 171 90.33 -18.06 16.57
N GLY A 172 90.28 -18.82 17.67
CA GLY A 172 91.46 -19.26 18.42
C GLY A 172 92.37 -18.21 19.06
N THR A 173 92.32 -18.12 20.38
CA THR A 173 93.40 -17.60 21.21
C THR A 173 94.64 -18.50 21.13
N GLY A 174 95.79 -17.91 20.86
CA GLY A 174 97.14 -18.46 20.99
C GLY A 174 98.14 -17.32 20.98
#